data_AF-A0A3Q3K7N0-F1
#
_entry.id   AF-A0A3Q3K7N0-F1
#
_cell.length_a   1.000
_cell.length_b   1.000
_cell.length_c   1.000
_cell.angle_alpha   90.00
_cell.angle_beta   90.00
_cell.angle_gamma   90.00
#
_symmetry.space_group_name_H-M   'P 1'
#
loop_
_entity.id
_entity.type
_entity.pdbx_description
1 polymer ?
#
loop_
_entity_poly.entity_id
_entity_poly.type
_entity_poly.pdbx_seq_one_letter_code
_entity_poly.pdbx_strand_id
1 'polypeptide(L)'
;MASPEQHLPQVIPQMIEALSSTEVAALIYLCGRSETDSSSVDVKEMLESKVILHENSLLFLAALMWQLRRLDIMRKLFKTSREELERITKNRHVLPRFRVLMVNINEDIASDDLSSLKFLLSTTIPRDKTERAKNFLDVVIELEKLDLVAPERVDFLEECFINIGRVDIAKKVAAYKMPAATPEQHSSQVQRCRNPCPPPTANSSHSVQQTRQGQPLHTAPENLSVPVSMRQNYQNPVQSYKFNTDPRGVCIIIDCVGNDGDMLEQTFTALHFNVILYKWLSVDDTLSALRGIVRQRENHRGDGFVCCIISRGTAHNLLCTDSYSAGIYLDSIRRLFTADACPMLVGKPKLFFIQRYKTPEFQFHARMHHRDEDLETDGCDGLSRYNCIPTDADVFWSHCWTDEHQLEQGHHRSVYLKSLTDALHKGQRRKTSLLDIHTEVNGVIFEHNKKNPGANYHIDLKHTLRKELCF
;
A
#
# COMPACT_ATOMS: atom_id res chain seq x y z
N MET A 1 39.93 -4.72 22.70
CA MET A 1 38.85 -5.72 22.60
C MET A 1 38.39 -5.74 21.15
N ALA A 2 38.45 -6.89 20.49
CA ALA A 2 38.07 -7.03 19.09
C ALA A 2 36.58 -6.72 18.88
N SER A 3 36.23 -6.06 17.77
CA SER A 3 34.83 -5.76 17.41
C SER A 3 34.05 -7.07 17.25
N PRO A 4 32.81 -7.20 17.76
CA PRO A 4 31.99 -8.40 17.64
C PRO A 4 31.73 -8.84 16.18
N GLU A 5 31.97 -7.97 15.19
CA GLU A 5 31.85 -8.27 13.76
C GLU A 5 33.02 -9.10 13.19
N GLN A 6 34.16 -9.20 13.88
CA GLN A 6 35.33 -9.94 13.39
C GLN A 6 35.19 -11.48 13.47
N HIS A 7 34.09 -12.00 14.04
CA HIS A 7 33.84 -13.44 14.24
C HIS A 7 32.72 -14.01 13.36
N LEU A 8 32.05 -13.19 12.55
CA LEU A 8 30.90 -13.58 11.72
C LEU A 8 31.12 -14.80 10.81
N PRO A 9 32.26 -14.93 10.10
CA PRO A 9 32.51 -16.08 9.22
C PRO A 9 32.64 -17.42 9.97
N GLN A 10 32.92 -17.39 11.27
CA GLN A 10 33.00 -18.58 12.13
C GLN A 10 31.67 -18.91 12.82
N VAL A 11 30.75 -17.94 12.92
CA VAL A 11 29.45 -18.08 13.59
C VAL A 11 28.45 -18.82 12.71
N ILE A 12 28.37 -18.50 11.42
CA ILE A 12 27.42 -19.14 10.48
C ILE A 12 27.58 -20.66 10.40
N PRO A 13 28.80 -21.22 10.22
CA PRO A 13 28.97 -22.68 10.19
C PRO A 13 28.54 -23.36 11.50
N GLN A 14 28.89 -22.78 12.64
CA GLN A 14 28.52 -23.31 13.97
C GLN A 14 27.01 -23.24 14.23
N MET A 15 26.32 -22.25 13.67
CA MET A 15 24.86 -22.19 13.71
C MET A 15 24.26 -23.32 12.90
N ILE A 16 24.65 -23.47 11.62
CA ILE A 16 24.09 -24.49 10.73
C ILE A 16 24.31 -25.89 11.29
N GLU A 17 25.50 -26.18 11.82
CA GLU A 17 25.82 -27.48 12.44
C GLU A 17 24.98 -27.79 13.68
N ALA A 18 24.57 -26.74 14.41
CA ALA A 18 23.78 -26.90 15.64
C ALA A 18 22.28 -27.04 15.39
N LEU A 19 21.80 -26.80 14.16
CA LEU A 19 20.38 -26.88 13.79
C LEU A 19 20.01 -28.27 13.25
N SER A 20 18.81 -28.73 13.56
CA SER A 20 18.23 -29.92 12.93
C SER A 20 17.83 -29.66 11.48
N SER A 21 17.56 -30.71 10.69
CA SER A 21 17.11 -30.56 9.31
C SER A 21 15.80 -29.79 9.17
N THR A 22 14.88 -29.93 10.12
CA THR A 22 13.61 -29.17 10.14
C THR A 22 13.84 -27.71 10.52
N GLU A 23 14.77 -27.43 11.44
CA GLU A 23 15.14 -26.06 11.82
C GLU A 23 15.88 -25.35 10.68
N VAL A 24 16.73 -26.06 9.93
CA VAL A 24 17.39 -25.54 8.72
C VAL A 24 16.35 -25.20 7.64
N ALA A 25 15.37 -26.07 7.40
CA ALA A 25 14.28 -25.77 6.46
C ALA A 25 13.50 -24.50 6.86
N ALA A 26 13.15 -24.35 8.14
CA ALA A 26 12.49 -23.14 8.65
C ALA A 26 13.39 -21.89 8.52
N LEU A 27 14.69 -22.02 8.76
CA LEU A 27 15.67 -20.94 8.57
C LEU A 27 15.70 -20.49 7.10
N ILE A 28 15.79 -21.44 6.16
CA ILE A 28 15.82 -21.14 4.72
C ILE A 28 14.56 -20.38 4.29
N TYR A 29 13.40 -20.81 4.78
CA TYR A 29 12.13 -20.14 4.52
C TYR A 29 12.10 -18.71 5.09
N LEU A 30 12.59 -18.49 6.32
CA LEU A 30 12.68 -17.14 6.94
C LEU A 30 13.58 -16.20 6.13
N CYS A 31 14.62 -16.73 5.50
CA CYS A 31 15.51 -15.98 4.61
C CYS A 31 14.91 -15.67 3.23
N GLY A 32 13.69 -16.16 2.94
CA GLY A 32 12.91 -15.82 1.75
C GLY A 32 13.19 -16.68 0.52
N ARG A 33 13.73 -17.90 0.69
CA ARG A 33 13.87 -18.86 -0.42
C ARG A 33 12.59 -19.68 -0.63
N SER A 34 12.31 -19.99 -1.89
CA SER A 34 11.15 -20.77 -2.35
C SER A 34 11.36 -22.29 -2.34
N GLU A 35 12.45 -22.76 -1.73
CA GLU A 35 12.80 -24.17 -1.57
C GLU A 35 13.45 -24.36 -0.20
N THR A 36 13.02 -25.38 0.54
CA THR A 36 13.45 -25.71 1.91
C THR A 36 14.50 -26.80 1.96
N ASP A 37 14.64 -27.59 0.89
CA ASP A 37 15.69 -28.57 0.71
C ASP A 37 16.94 -27.88 0.11
N SER A 38 18.05 -27.85 0.83
CA SER A 38 19.32 -27.24 0.37
C SER A 38 20.51 -27.91 1.04
N SER A 39 21.67 -27.92 0.38
CA SER A 39 22.89 -28.44 1.01
C SER A 39 23.39 -27.50 2.11
N SER A 40 24.15 -28.01 3.08
CA SER A 40 24.76 -27.17 4.12
C SER A 40 25.67 -26.07 3.54
N VAL A 41 26.22 -26.28 2.35
CA VAL A 41 27.05 -25.30 1.63
C VAL A 41 26.17 -24.17 1.09
N ASP A 42 25.05 -24.51 0.45
CA ASP A 42 24.10 -23.53 -0.09
C ASP A 42 23.48 -22.65 1.01
N VAL A 43 23.16 -23.25 2.16
CA VAL A 43 22.61 -22.54 3.33
C VAL A 43 23.64 -21.57 3.90
N LYS A 44 24.91 -21.98 3.93
CA LYS A 44 26.01 -21.13 4.37
C LYS A 44 26.19 -19.93 3.45
N GLU A 45 26.30 -20.15 2.14
CA GLU A 45 26.44 -19.07 1.16
C GLU A 45 25.24 -18.11 1.18
N MET A 46 24.03 -18.64 1.34
CA MET A 46 22.82 -17.84 1.51
C MET A 46 22.91 -16.93 2.74
N LEU A 47 23.28 -17.48 3.90
CA LEU A 47 23.41 -16.71 5.12
C LEU A 47 24.53 -15.67 5.02
N GLU A 48 25.67 -16.02 4.42
CA GLU A 48 26.79 -15.10 4.18
C GLU A 48 26.37 -13.93 3.27
N SER A 49 25.65 -14.21 2.18
CA SER A 49 25.09 -13.18 1.30
C SER A 49 24.11 -12.25 2.02
N LYS A 50 23.16 -12.80 2.81
CA LYS A 50 22.18 -12.01 3.58
C LYS A 50 22.84 -11.17 4.68
N VAL A 51 23.90 -11.69 5.29
CA VAL A 51 24.68 -11.03 6.33
C VAL A 51 25.45 -9.83 5.78
N ILE A 52 26.02 -9.91 4.57
CA ILE A 52 26.70 -8.79 3.93
C ILE A 52 25.74 -7.64 3.62
N LEU A 53 24.48 -7.96 3.30
CA LEU A 53 23.45 -6.98 2.94
C LEU A 53 22.80 -6.27 4.15
N HIS A 54 23.08 -6.71 5.38
CA HIS A 54 22.37 -6.21 6.57
C HIS A 54 23.27 -5.30 7.42
N GLU A 55 22.89 -4.03 7.60
CA GLU A 55 23.61 -3.03 8.42
C GLU A 55 23.86 -3.48 9.88
N ASN A 56 23.12 -4.49 10.37
CA ASN A 56 23.31 -5.12 11.67
C ASN A 56 23.20 -6.64 11.54
N SER A 57 24.20 -7.25 10.91
CA SER A 57 24.27 -8.67 10.60
C SER A 57 24.19 -9.61 11.82
N LEU A 58 24.77 -9.21 12.96
CA LEU A 58 24.61 -9.95 14.22
C LEU A 58 23.17 -9.95 14.73
N LEU A 59 22.44 -8.84 14.59
CA LEU A 59 21.03 -8.76 15.00
C LEU A 59 20.13 -9.61 14.10
N PHE A 60 20.45 -9.69 12.81
CA PHE A 60 19.75 -10.56 11.87
C PHE A 60 19.90 -12.04 12.25
N LEU A 61 21.14 -12.51 12.48
CA LEU A 61 21.40 -13.88 12.89
C LEU A 61 20.77 -14.20 14.27
N ALA A 62 20.81 -13.25 15.20
CA ALA A 62 20.15 -13.40 16.49
C ALA A 62 18.62 -13.48 16.37
N ALA A 63 18.01 -12.68 15.47
CA ALA A 63 16.58 -12.73 15.19
C ALA A 63 16.15 -14.07 14.57
N LEU A 64 16.98 -14.68 13.72
CA LEU A 64 16.73 -16.04 13.21
C LEU A 64 16.72 -17.07 14.35
N MET A 65 17.72 -17.04 15.24
CA MET A 65 17.78 -17.98 16.38
C MET A 65 16.64 -17.77 17.36
N TRP A 66 16.22 -16.53 17.56
CA TRP A 66 15.03 -16.19 18.32
C TRP A 66 13.79 -16.84 17.73
N GLN A 67 13.60 -16.69 16.42
CA GLN A 67 12.44 -17.19 15.71
C GLN A 67 12.38 -18.72 15.70
N LEU A 68 13.54 -19.40 15.65
CA LEU A 68 13.64 -20.86 15.76
C LEU A 68 13.62 -21.37 17.22
N ARG A 69 13.45 -20.48 18.21
CA ARG A 69 13.48 -20.78 19.66
C ARG A 69 14.79 -21.43 20.16
N ARG A 70 15.89 -21.30 19.42
CA ARG A 70 17.21 -21.84 19.78
C ARG A 70 18.02 -20.88 20.67
N LEU A 71 17.51 -20.70 21.89
CA LEU A 71 18.10 -19.81 22.89
C LEU A 71 19.47 -20.28 23.39
N ASP A 72 19.77 -21.57 23.25
CA ASP A 72 21.06 -22.19 23.54
C ASP A 72 22.15 -21.69 22.58
N ILE A 73 21.89 -21.73 21.26
CA ILE A 73 22.79 -21.19 20.23
C ILE A 73 22.95 -19.68 20.42
N MET A 74 21.83 -19.00 20.72
CA MET A 74 21.81 -17.56 20.97
C MET A 74 22.78 -17.16 22.09
N ARG A 75 22.69 -17.82 23.26
CA ARG A 75 23.57 -17.55 24.41
C ARG A 75 25.02 -17.90 24.13
N LYS A 76 25.27 -19.02 23.43
CA LYS A 76 26.61 -19.54 23.14
C LYS A 76 27.37 -18.66 22.15
N LEU A 77 26.71 -18.22 21.06
CA LEU A 77 27.37 -17.55 19.94
C LEU A 77 27.30 -16.01 20.01
N PHE A 78 26.21 -15.44 20.52
CA PHE A 78 25.98 -13.99 20.47
C PHE A 78 26.23 -13.27 21.79
N LYS A 79 26.33 -14.01 22.92
CA LYS A 79 26.51 -13.46 24.28
C LYS A 79 25.46 -12.39 24.68
N THR A 80 24.32 -12.35 23.99
CA THR A 80 23.22 -11.40 24.24
C THR A 80 22.19 -12.02 25.20
N SER A 81 21.65 -11.24 26.13
CA SER A 81 20.59 -11.72 27.02
C SER A 81 19.24 -11.83 26.29
N ARG A 82 18.35 -12.67 26.83
CA ARG A 82 16.98 -12.83 26.33
C ARG A 82 16.21 -11.51 26.37
N GLU A 83 16.32 -10.74 27.47
CA GLU A 83 15.58 -9.49 27.62
C GLU A 83 16.03 -8.42 26.62
N GLU A 84 17.34 -8.32 26.37
CA GLU A 84 17.87 -7.32 25.46
C GLU A 84 17.45 -7.60 24.00
N LEU A 85 17.40 -8.88 23.60
CA LEU A 85 16.96 -9.23 22.26
C LEU A 85 15.44 -9.14 22.09
N GLU A 86 14.63 -9.52 23.09
CA GLU A 86 13.17 -9.30 23.07
C GLU A 86 12.82 -7.83 22.86
N ARG A 87 13.61 -6.92 23.45
CA ARG A 87 13.46 -5.46 23.29
C ARG A 87 13.82 -5.00 21.88
N ILE A 88 14.83 -5.63 21.25
CA ILE A 88 15.31 -5.27 19.91
C ILE A 88 14.39 -5.85 18.82
N THR A 89 13.95 -7.10 18.94
CA THR A 89 13.10 -7.77 17.94
C THR A 89 11.65 -7.31 17.97
N LYS A 90 11.11 -6.87 19.12
CA LYS A 90 9.78 -6.23 19.19
C LYS A 90 9.74 -4.86 18.52
N ASN A 91 10.87 -4.14 18.49
CA ASN A 91 10.95 -2.76 17.99
C ASN A 91 11.59 -2.63 16.61
N ARG A 92 12.14 -3.70 16.04
CA ARG A 92 12.77 -3.69 14.71
C ARG A 92 12.20 -4.83 13.85
N HIS A 93 11.69 -4.48 12.66
CA HIS A 93 11.23 -5.44 11.65
C HIS A 93 12.41 -6.09 10.91
N VAL A 94 13.23 -6.87 11.64
CA VAL A 94 14.46 -7.49 11.10
C VAL A 94 14.15 -8.67 10.17
N LEU A 95 13.06 -9.39 10.43
CA LEU A 95 12.58 -10.50 9.61
C LEU A 95 11.21 -10.17 8.98
N PRO A 96 10.89 -10.67 7.77
CA PRO A 96 9.59 -10.45 7.15
C PRO A 96 8.46 -11.02 8.03
N ARG A 97 7.49 -10.17 8.39
CA ARG A 97 6.37 -10.52 9.30
C ARG A 97 5.55 -11.72 8.80
N PHE A 98 5.31 -11.79 7.49
CA PHE A 98 4.62 -12.91 6.87
C PHE A 98 5.38 -14.23 7.04
N ARG A 99 6.70 -14.24 6.81
CA ARG A 99 7.53 -15.45 6.96
C ARG A 99 7.55 -15.93 8.41
N VAL A 100 7.67 -14.99 9.35
CA VAL A 100 7.58 -15.25 10.79
C VAL A 100 6.23 -15.88 11.16
N LEU A 101 5.12 -15.37 10.63
CA LEU A 101 3.80 -15.95 10.84
C LEU A 101 3.75 -17.41 10.35
N MET A 102 4.21 -17.69 9.14
CA MET A 102 4.15 -19.04 8.57
C MET A 102 5.00 -20.05 9.33
N VAL A 103 6.17 -19.65 9.82
CA VAL A 103 7.01 -20.49 10.71
C VAL A 103 6.31 -20.76 12.04
N ASN A 104 5.69 -19.74 12.66
CA ASN A 104 4.94 -19.95 13.89
C ASN A 104 3.77 -20.93 13.67
N ILE A 105 3.03 -20.78 12.56
CA ILE A 105 1.94 -21.70 12.21
C ILE A 105 2.47 -23.11 11.96
N ASN A 106 3.65 -23.26 11.34
CA ASN A 106 4.30 -24.56 11.15
C ASN A 106 4.65 -25.25 12.47
N GLU A 107 4.94 -24.51 13.54
CA GLU A 107 5.12 -25.07 14.89
C GLU A 107 3.79 -25.45 15.56
N ASP A 108 2.71 -24.72 15.23
CA ASP A 108 1.39 -24.86 15.85
C ASP A 108 0.49 -25.92 15.18
N ILE A 109 0.88 -26.44 14.01
CA ILE A 109 0.12 -27.40 13.22
C ILE A 109 0.57 -28.84 13.50
N ALA A 110 -0.38 -29.74 13.80
CA ALA A 110 -0.08 -31.15 13.98
C ALA A 110 0.00 -31.89 12.62
N SER A 111 0.56 -33.11 12.61
CA SER A 111 0.61 -33.95 11.40
C SER A 111 -0.77 -34.26 10.80
N ASP A 112 -1.76 -34.40 11.67
CA ASP A 112 -3.14 -34.73 11.27
C ASP A 112 -3.79 -33.52 10.60
N ASP A 113 -3.63 -32.33 11.19
CA ASP A 113 -4.09 -31.07 10.61
C ASP A 113 -3.42 -30.79 9.26
N LEU A 114 -2.11 -31.07 9.14
CA LEU A 114 -1.38 -30.95 7.88
C LEU A 114 -1.95 -31.91 6.83
N SER A 115 -2.36 -33.11 7.23
CA SER A 115 -2.98 -34.10 6.32
C SER A 115 -4.36 -33.64 5.88
N SER A 116 -5.17 -33.09 6.78
CA SER A 116 -6.46 -32.46 6.47
C SER A 116 -6.30 -31.26 5.54
N LEU A 117 -5.27 -30.43 5.76
CA LEU A 117 -4.96 -29.29 4.90
C LEU A 117 -4.53 -29.75 3.50
N LYS A 118 -3.64 -30.75 3.40
CA LYS A 118 -3.26 -31.37 2.12
C LYS A 118 -4.46 -31.94 1.37
N PHE A 119 -5.37 -32.59 2.09
CA PHE A 119 -6.60 -33.12 1.50
C PHE A 119 -7.48 -32.00 0.95
N LEU A 120 -7.72 -30.94 1.73
CA LEU A 120 -8.48 -29.77 1.30
C LEU A 120 -7.86 -29.11 0.06
N LEU A 121 -6.53 -29.05 0.00
CA LEU A 121 -5.78 -28.43 -1.10
C LEU A 121 -5.55 -29.37 -2.29
N SER A 122 -6.05 -30.60 -2.27
CA SER A 122 -5.78 -31.60 -3.31
C SER A 122 -6.30 -31.22 -4.70
N THR A 123 -7.31 -30.34 -4.78
CA THR A 123 -7.84 -29.77 -6.03
C THR A 123 -7.11 -28.49 -6.46
N THR A 124 -6.29 -27.92 -5.58
CA THR A 124 -5.66 -26.61 -5.75
C THR A 124 -4.16 -26.77 -6.05
N ILE A 125 -3.48 -27.59 -5.26
CA ILE A 125 -2.06 -27.94 -5.46
C ILE A 125 -2.00 -29.29 -6.18
N PRO A 126 -1.18 -29.42 -7.25
CA PRO A 126 -0.98 -30.70 -7.94
C PRO A 126 -0.61 -31.83 -6.97
N ARG A 127 -1.26 -32.99 -7.14
CA ARG A 127 -1.18 -34.12 -6.20
C ARG A 127 0.26 -34.57 -5.92
N ASP A 128 1.12 -34.56 -6.92
CA ASP A 128 2.54 -34.90 -6.83
C ASP A 128 3.32 -33.96 -5.89
N LYS A 129 2.92 -32.68 -5.82
CA LYS A 129 3.55 -31.70 -4.92
C LYS A 129 2.97 -31.77 -3.51
N THR A 130 1.67 -31.96 -3.39
CA THR A 130 0.97 -32.15 -2.11
C THR A 130 1.48 -33.37 -1.35
N GLU A 131 1.75 -34.48 -2.06
CA GLU A 131 2.32 -35.70 -1.47
C GLU A 131 3.79 -35.51 -1.05
N ARG A 132 4.57 -34.70 -1.78
CA ARG A 132 5.97 -34.41 -1.44
C ARG A 132 6.16 -33.42 -0.29
N ALA A 133 5.19 -32.54 -0.03
CA ALA A 133 5.27 -31.59 1.07
C ALA A 133 5.42 -32.33 2.40
N LYS A 134 6.48 -32.07 3.18
CA LYS A 134 6.77 -32.77 4.45
C LYS A 134 6.16 -32.03 5.63
N ASN A 135 6.10 -30.71 5.54
CA ASN A 135 5.62 -29.82 6.60
C ASN A 135 4.71 -28.72 6.01
N PHE A 136 4.22 -27.82 6.87
CA PHE A 136 3.34 -26.74 6.45
C PHE A 136 4.05 -25.67 5.60
N LEU A 137 5.33 -25.42 5.83
CA LEU A 137 6.11 -24.48 5.01
C LEU A 137 6.19 -24.94 3.56
N ASP A 138 6.35 -26.24 3.31
CA ASP A 138 6.35 -26.78 1.95
C ASP A 138 4.99 -26.57 1.26
N VAL A 139 3.89 -26.70 1.99
CA VAL A 139 2.54 -26.42 1.48
C VAL A 139 2.39 -24.94 1.16
N VAL A 140 2.79 -24.04 2.06
CA VAL A 140 2.72 -22.60 1.83
C VAL A 140 3.58 -22.16 0.67
N ILE A 141 4.78 -22.72 0.51
CA ILE A 141 5.63 -22.44 -0.65
C ILE A 141 4.91 -22.76 -1.96
N GLU A 142 4.20 -23.91 -2.04
CA GLU A 142 3.44 -24.25 -3.24
C GLU A 142 2.22 -23.32 -3.43
N LEU A 143 1.59 -22.88 -2.35
CA LEU A 143 0.53 -21.86 -2.42
C LEU A 143 1.07 -20.49 -2.87
N GLU A 144 2.27 -20.09 -2.43
CA GLU A 144 2.96 -18.87 -2.87
C GLU A 144 3.29 -18.96 -4.37
N LYS A 145 3.78 -20.11 -4.86
CA LYS A 145 4.06 -20.35 -6.29
C LYS A 145 2.80 -20.28 -7.17
N LEU A 146 1.64 -20.62 -6.60
CA LEU A 146 0.33 -20.50 -7.26
C LEU A 146 -0.32 -19.13 -7.08
N ASP A 147 0.37 -18.19 -6.42
CA ASP A 147 -0.13 -16.85 -6.08
C ASP A 147 -1.43 -16.85 -5.25
N LEU A 148 -1.69 -17.91 -4.48
CA LEU A 148 -2.87 -18.02 -3.62
C LEU A 148 -2.65 -17.41 -2.25
N VAL A 149 -1.39 -17.37 -1.79
CA VAL A 149 -1.01 -16.81 -0.50
C VAL A 149 0.18 -15.87 -0.69
N ALA A 150 0.10 -14.68 -0.09
CA ALA A 150 1.16 -13.66 -0.11
C ALA A 150 1.07 -12.79 1.18
N PRO A 151 2.07 -11.94 1.48
CA PRO A 151 2.03 -11.07 2.66
C PRO A 151 0.80 -10.17 2.77
N GLU A 152 0.15 -9.82 1.66
CA GLU A 152 -1.08 -9.02 1.63
C GLU A 152 -2.35 -9.88 1.45
N ARG A 153 -2.20 -11.16 1.09
CA ARG A 153 -3.28 -12.10 0.77
C ARG A 153 -3.12 -13.36 1.60
N VAL A 154 -3.76 -13.34 2.77
CA VAL A 154 -3.79 -14.47 3.70
C VAL A 154 -5.21 -15.02 3.91
N ASP A 155 -6.22 -14.45 3.24
CA ASP A 155 -7.63 -14.85 3.35
C ASP A 155 -7.85 -16.31 2.97
N PHE A 156 -7.25 -16.74 1.85
CA PHE A 156 -7.34 -18.13 1.40
C PHE A 156 -6.81 -19.10 2.45
N LEU A 157 -5.69 -18.74 3.09
CA LEU A 157 -5.08 -19.55 4.13
C LEU A 157 -5.93 -19.56 5.42
N GLU A 158 -6.48 -18.41 5.80
CA GLU A 158 -7.44 -18.28 6.90
C GLU A 158 -8.67 -19.18 6.68
N GLU A 159 -9.26 -19.13 5.49
CA GLU A 159 -10.38 -19.99 5.09
C GLU A 159 -10.02 -21.47 5.14
N CYS A 160 -8.83 -21.85 4.64
CA CYS A 160 -8.34 -23.22 4.76
C CYS A 160 -8.28 -23.70 6.22
N PHE A 161 -7.79 -22.84 7.12
CA PHE A 161 -7.71 -23.17 8.55
C PHE A 161 -9.08 -23.24 9.22
N ILE A 162 -10.04 -22.41 8.81
CA ILE A 162 -11.44 -22.53 9.24
C ILE A 162 -12.03 -23.87 8.79
N ASN A 163 -11.81 -24.25 7.53
CA ASN A 163 -12.37 -25.45 6.93
C ASN A 163 -11.83 -26.75 7.54
N ILE A 164 -10.58 -26.76 8.00
CA ILE A 164 -10.03 -27.91 8.75
C ILE A 164 -10.33 -27.85 10.27
N GLY A 165 -11.09 -26.85 10.72
CA GLY A 165 -11.49 -26.69 12.13
C GLY A 165 -10.43 -26.08 13.05
N ARG A 166 -9.29 -25.62 12.52
CA ARG A 166 -8.22 -24.93 13.26
C ARG A 166 -8.48 -23.43 13.37
N VAL A 167 -9.57 -23.09 14.06
CA VAL A 167 -10.03 -21.71 14.27
C VAL A 167 -9.02 -20.87 15.05
N ASP A 168 -8.21 -21.49 15.91
CA ASP A 168 -7.12 -20.83 16.64
C ASP A 168 -6.02 -20.31 15.70
N ILE A 169 -5.63 -21.10 14.70
CA ILE A 169 -4.67 -20.69 13.67
C ILE A 169 -5.31 -19.65 12.74
N ALA A 170 -6.57 -19.86 12.31
CA ALA A 170 -7.29 -18.89 11.50
C ALA A 170 -7.31 -17.49 12.16
N LYS A 171 -7.55 -17.43 13.48
CA LYS A 171 -7.46 -16.17 14.24
C LYS A 171 -6.06 -15.55 14.24
N LYS A 172 -4.99 -16.36 14.30
CA LYS A 172 -3.61 -15.87 14.18
C LYS A 172 -3.36 -15.26 12.79
N VAL A 173 -3.89 -15.89 11.74
CA VAL A 173 -3.83 -15.38 10.35
C VAL A 173 -4.65 -14.10 10.18
N ALA A 174 -5.86 -14.05 10.74
CA ALA A 174 -6.70 -12.85 10.73
C ALA A 174 -6.04 -11.68 11.46
N ALA A 175 -5.45 -11.94 12.64
CA ALA A 175 -4.75 -10.93 13.44
C ALA A 175 -3.54 -10.34 12.72
N TYR A 176 -2.95 -11.05 11.76
CA TYR A 176 -1.86 -10.53 10.96
C TYR A 176 -2.30 -9.39 10.01
N LYS A 177 -3.58 -9.37 9.57
CA LYS A 177 -4.16 -8.28 8.78
C LYS A 177 -4.44 -7.03 9.61
N MET A 178 -4.61 -7.20 10.93
CA MET A 178 -4.90 -6.10 11.83
C MET A 178 -3.59 -5.36 12.13
N PRO A 179 -3.48 -4.04 11.87
CA PRO A 179 -2.37 -3.27 12.40
C PRO A 179 -2.42 -3.38 13.92
N ALA A 180 -1.34 -3.87 14.53
CA ALA A 180 -1.26 -4.12 15.96
C ALA A 180 -1.63 -2.85 16.73
N ALA A 181 -2.87 -2.77 17.21
CA ALA A 181 -3.20 -1.96 18.36
C ALA A 181 -2.44 -2.60 19.53
N THR A 182 -1.44 -1.90 20.04
CA THR A 182 -0.75 -2.22 21.28
C THR A 182 -1.79 -2.53 22.37
N PRO A 183 -1.82 -3.76 22.93
CA PRO A 183 -2.48 -3.96 24.21
C PRO A 183 -1.51 -3.43 25.26
N GLU A 184 -1.66 -2.15 25.62
CA GLU A 184 -1.12 -1.68 26.88
C GLU A 184 -1.77 -2.50 28.00
N GLN A 185 -0.92 -3.24 28.70
CA GLN A 185 -1.24 -3.84 29.98
C GLN A 185 -1.54 -2.72 30.98
N HIS A 186 -2.82 -2.39 31.15
CA HIS A 186 -3.33 -1.82 32.39
C HIS A 186 -4.33 -2.81 33.01
N SER A 187 -3.77 -3.84 33.66
CA SER A 187 -4.46 -4.54 34.74
C SER A 187 -3.70 -4.27 36.03
N SER A 188 -4.05 -3.19 36.72
CA SER A 188 -4.12 -3.16 38.19
C SER A 188 -5.01 -2.00 38.64
N GLN A 189 -5.83 -2.24 39.65
CA GLN A 189 -6.72 -1.32 40.36
C GLN A 189 -8.12 -1.09 39.78
N VAL A 190 -8.93 -2.15 39.72
CA VAL A 190 -10.35 -2.02 40.06
C VAL A 190 -10.54 -2.44 41.51
N GLN A 191 -10.43 -1.49 42.44
CA GLN A 191 -11.16 -1.61 43.70
C GLN A 191 -11.46 -0.25 44.35
N ARG A 192 -12.77 0.01 44.45
CA ARG A 192 -13.47 0.96 45.35
C ARG A 192 -13.21 2.45 45.17
N CYS A 193 -14.21 3.13 44.61
CA CYS A 193 -15.11 3.98 45.41
C CYS A 193 -16.51 4.00 44.76
N ARG A 194 -17.46 3.28 45.38
CA ARG A 194 -18.90 3.50 45.19
C ARG A 194 -19.25 4.77 45.96
N ASN A 195 -19.95 5.71 45.33
CA ASN A 195 -21.08 6.41 45.94
C ASN A 195 -22.09 6.83 44.86
N PRO A 196 -23.41 6.79 45.14
CA PRO A 196 -24.47 6.89 44.13
C PRO A 196 -25.03 8.31 44.02
N CYS A 197 -25.34 8.77 42.80
CA CYS A 197 -26.18 9.94 42.58
C CYS A 197 -27.67 9.56 42.70
N PRO A 198 -28.51 10.39 43.35
CA PRO A 198 -29.96 10.17 43.47
C PRO A 198 -30.74 10.71 42.25
N PRO A 199 -31.98 10.24 42.01
CA PRO A 199 -32.80 10.60 40.86
C PRO A 199 -33.56 11.92 41.06
N PRO A 200 -34.00 12.60 39.99
CA PRO A 200 -34.88 13.76 40.10
C PRO A 200 -36.35 13.32 40.15
N THR A 201 -37.04 13.65 41.24
CA THR A 201 -38.50 13.64 41.32
C THR A 201 -39.05 15.07 41.33
N ALA A 202 -40.20 15.20 40.68
CA ALA A 202 -40.99 16.39 40.43
C ALA A 202 -41.52 17.11 41.68
N ASN A 203 -41.86 18.39 41.50
CA ASN A 203 -43.03 19.07 42.08
C ASN A 203 -43.35 20.24 41.12
N SER A 204 -44.44 20.19 40.33
CA SER A 204 -45.79 20.71 40.66
C SER A 204 -45.75 22.18 41.14
N SER A 205 -46.35 23.13 40.45
CA SER A 205 -47.81 23.30 40.43
C SER A 205 -48.27 24.37 39.42
N HIS A 206 -49.40 24.04 38.77
CA HIS A 206 -50.55 24.83 38.25
C HIS A 206 -50.47 26.38 38.28
N SER A 207 -51.02 27.14 37.32
CA SER A 207 -52.38 27.03 36.77
C SER A 207 -52.63 27.92 35.53
N VAL A 208 -53.33 27.36 34.54
CA VAL A 208 -54.55 27.85 33.85
C VAL A 208 -54.62 29.33 33.43
N GLN A 209 -54.70 29.60 32.11
CA GLN A 209 -55.93 30.05 31.42
C GLN A 209 -55.74 30.17 29.88
N GLN A 210 -56.62 29.48 29.15
CA GLN A 210 -56.91 29.67 27.73
C GLN A 210 -57.71 30.96 27.52
N THR A 211 -57.58 31.63 26.36
CA THR A 211 -58.78 32.02 25.58
C THR A 211 -58.48 32.33 24.12
N ARG A 212 -59.51 32.09 23.32
CA ARG A 212 -59.64 32.13 21.86
C ARG A 212 -59.93 33.54 21.31
N GLN A 213 -59.68 33.66 19.99
CA GLN A 213 -60.45 34.36 18.94
C GLN A 213 -60.37 35.89 18.80
N GLY A 214 -60.25 36.33 17.53
CA GLY A 214 -60.66 37.66 17.06
C GLY A 214 -59.99 38.13 15.75
N GLN A 215 -60.62 37.88 14.60
CA GLN A 215 -60.57 38.72 13.38
C GLN A 215 -61.78 39.69 13.45
N PRO A 216 -61.78 40.91 12.83
CA PRO A 216 -61.94 41.04 11.36
C PRO A 216 -61.34 42.31 10.67
N LEU A 217 -61.45 42.25 9.33
CA LEU A 217 -61.18 43.15 8.18
C LEU A 217 -61.09 44.69 8.35
N HIS A 218 -60.25 45.32 7.51
CA HIS A 218 -60.64 46.43 6.60
C HIS A 218 -59.69 46.59 5.37
N THR A 219 -60.32 46.75 4.20
CA THR A 219 -59.91 47.12 2.82
C THR A 219 -59.40 48.57 2.72
N ALA A 220 -58.67 49.12 1.72
CA ALA A 220 -58.16 48.79 0.38
C ALA A 220 -57.01 49.80 -0.02
N PRO A 221 -56.71 50.16 -1.30
CA PRO A 221 -55.58 49.67 -2.11
C PRO A 221 -54.63 50.77 -2.65
N GLU A 222 -53.46 50.43 -3.23
CA GLU A 222 -52.89 51.13 -4.42
C GLU A 222 -51.62 50.46 -5.00
N ASN A 223 -51.77 49.97 -6.24
CA ASN A 223 -50.92 50.05 -7.44
C ASN A 223 -49.42 49.67 -7.52
N LEU A 224 -49.19 48.68 -8.41
CA LEU A 224 -48.20 48.60 -9.51
C LEU A 224 -46.71 48.41 -9.18
N SER A 225 -46.22 47.18 -9.39
CA SER A 225 -45.37 46.85 -10.56
C SER A 225 -44.94 45.38 -10.53
N VAL A 226 -45.23 44.65 -11.62
CA VAL A 226 -44.62 43.36 -11.91
C VAL A 226 -43.28 43.63 -12.60
N PRO A 227 -42.19 43.01 -12.12
CA PRO A 227 -41.33 42.34 -13.07
C PRO A 227 -41.05 40.90 -12.62
N VAL A 228 -41.40 39.99 -13.53
CA VAL A 228 -40.63 38.82 -13.95
C VAL A 228 -39.66 38.28 -12.90
N SER A 229 -40.04 37.14 -12.31
CA SER A 229 -39.15 36.25 -11.55
C SER A 229 -37.85 36.02 -12.31
N MET A 230 -36.84 36.84 -12.02
CA MET A 230 -35.45 36.58 -12.35
C MET A 230 -35.10 35.31 -11.59
N ARG A 231 -34.98 34.19 -12.31
CA ARG A 231 -34.40 32.96 -11.76
C ARG A 231 -33.03 33.33 -11.23
N GLN A 232 -32.91 33.50 -9.92
CA GLN A 232 -31.62 33.52 -9.24
C GLN A 232 -30.99 32.16 -9.52
N ASN A 233 -30.06 32.15 -10.48
CA ASN A 233 -29.10 31.10 -10.66
C ASN A 233 -28.42 30.91 -9.29
N TYR A 234 -28.79 29.85 -8.59
CA TYR A 234 -27.94 29.28 -7.56
C TYR A 234 -26.73 28.67 -8.28
N GLN A 235 -25.81 29.52 -8.75
CA GLN A 235 -24.44 29.10 -8.98
C GLN A 235 -23.87 28.82 -7.59
N ASN A 236 -23.89 27.54 -7.20
CA ASN A 236 -22.98 27.06 -6.18
C ASN A 236 -21.58 27.56 -6.56
N PRO A 237 -20.88 28.34 -5.73
CA PRO A 237 -19.51 28.71 -6.04
C PRO A 237 -18.73 27.41 -6.20
N VAL A 238 -18.16 27.19 -7.39
CA VAL A 238 -17.29 26.03 -7.64
C VAL A 238 -16.21 26.08 -6.57
N GLN A 239 -16.25 25.13 -5.63
CA GLN A 239 -15.25 25.09 -4.58
C GLN A 239 -13.94 24.67 -5.24
N SER A 240 -12.92 25.51 -5.15
CA SER A 240 -11.57 25.22 -5.61
C SER A 240 -10.65 24.85 -4.45
N TYR A 241 -9.62 24.06 -4.72
CA TYR A 241 -8.54 23.84 -3.76
C TYR A 241 -7.76 25.14 -3.57
N LYS A 242 -7.44 25.48 -2.31
CA LYS A 242 -6.44 26.50 -2.01
C LYS A 242 -5.09 25.90 -2.35
N PHE A 243 -4.52 26.32 -3.47
CA PHE A 243 -3.32 25.75 -4.06
C PHE A 243 -2.42 26.90 -4.48
N ASN A 244 -1.69 27.50 -3.55
CA ASN A 244 -0.94 28.74 -3.75
C ASN A 244 0.25 28.94 -2.79
N THR A 245 0.56 27.98 -1.92
CA THR A 245 1.75 27.98 -1.07
C THR A 245 3.02 27.91 -1.92
N ASP A 246 4.13 28.46 -1.43
CA ASP A 246 5.44 28.36 -2.06
C ASP A 246 6.45 27.76 -1.07
N PRO A 247 6.91 26.50 -1.27
CA PRO A 247 6.51 25.60 -2.35
C PRO A 247 5.07 25.06 -2.19
N ARG A 248 4.40 24.77 -3.31
CA ARG A 248 3.02 24.24 -3.34
C ARG A 248 2.89 22.85 -2.73
N GLY A 249 4.02 22.16 -2.59
CA GLY A 249 4.07 20.76 -2.18
C GLY A 249 5.38 20.12 -2.59
N VAL A 250 5.49 18.85 -2.27
CA VAL A 250 6.56 17.99 -2.80
C VAL A 250 6.09 17.31 -4.08
N CYS A 251 6.97 17.28 -5.07
CA CYS A 251 6.85 16.47 -6.27
C CYS A 251 7.96 15.43 -6.27
N ILE A 252 7.62 14.15 -6.12
CA ILE A 252 8.58 13.06 -6.31
C ILE A 252 8.50 12.55 -7.74
N ILE A 253 9.66 12.42 -8.39
CA ILE A 253 9.78 11.86 -9.74
C ILE A 253 10.67 10.63 -9.64
N ILE A 254 10.15 9.48 -10.05
CA ILE A 254 10.88 8.22 -10.10
C ILE A 254 11.01 7.81 -11.56
N ASP A 255 12.19 8.03 -12.12
CA ASP A 255 12.50 7.72 -13.51
C ASP A 255 13.42 6.49 -13.61
N CYS A 256 12.81 5.31 -13.63
CA CYS A 256 13.52 4.04 -13.77
C CYS A 256 14.02 3.79 -15.20
N VAL A 257 13.61 4.61 -16.18
CA VAL A 257 14.00 4.50 -17.59
C VAL A 257 15.06 5.53 -17.97
N GLY A 258 15.12 6.65 -17.25
CA GLY A 258 16.11 7.71 -17.37
C GLY A 258 15.90 8.68 -18.52
N ASN A 259 14.75 8.64 -19.19
CA ASN A 259 14.51 9.46 -20.38
C ASN A 259 13.87 10.80 -20.04
N ASP A 260 12.76 10.83 -19.29
CA ASP A 260 11.87 12.00 -19.20
C ASP A 260 11.86 12.69 -17.82
N GLY A 261 12.61 12.19 -16.84
CA GLY A 261 12.65 12.72 -15.48
C GLY A 261 13.05 14.20 -15.39
N ASP A 262 14.08 14.61 -16.15
CA ASP A 262 14.58 16.01 -16.12
C ASP A 262 13.54 17.01 -16.68
N MET A 263 12.76 16.59 -17.69
CA MET A 263 11.69 17.42 -18.25
C MET A 263 10.57 17.64 -17.23
N LEU A 264 10.20 16.58 -16.51
CA LEU A 264 9.21 16.67 -15.43
C LEU A 264 9.74 17.51 -14.27
N GLU A 265 11.03 17.39 -13.94
CA GLU A 265 11.64 18.21 -12.88
C GLU A 265 11.56 19.70 -13.20
N GLN A 266 11.93 20.09 -14.43
CA GLN A 266 11.81 21.47 -14.89
C GLN A 266 10.35 21.95 -14.85
N THR A 267 9.42 21.10 -15.28
CA THR A 267 7.98 21.41 -15.32
C THR A 267 7.43 21.67 -13.92
N PHE A 268 7.65 20.76 -12.97
CA PHE A 268 7.10 20.89 -11.62
C PHE A 268 7.84 21.94 -10.79
N THR A 269 9.11 22.20 -11.07
CA THR A 269 9.82 23.36 -10.50
C THR A 269 9.19 24.67 -10.98
N ALA A 270 8.87 24.80 -12.27
CA ALA A 270 8.18 25.97 -12.83
C ALA A 270 6.74 26.15 -12.30
N LEU A 271 6.13 25.06 -11.84
CA LEU A 271 4.85 25.07 -11.13
C LEU A 271 4.99 25.35 -9.63
N HIS A 272 6.20 25.68 -9.13
CA HIS A 272 6.50 25.97 -7.72
C HIS A 272 6.39 24.78 -6.76
N PHE A 273 6.77 23.57 -7.20
CA PHE A 273 6.95 22.43 -6.31
C PHE A 273 8.41 22.29 -5.85
N ASN A 274 8.59 21.74 -4.65
CA ASN A 274 9.88 21.19 -4.26
C ASN A 274 10.05 19.81 -4.90
N VAL A 275 10.90 19.70 -5.91
CA VAL A 275 11.05 18.48 -6.70
C VAL A 275 12.17 17.61 -6.17
N ILE A 276 11.92 16.30 -6.08
CA ILE A 276 12.90 15.27 -5.76
C ILE A 276 12.91 14.25 -6.89
N LEU A 277 13.99 14.24 -7.68
CA LEU A 277 14.17 13.33 -8.80
C LEU A 277 15.08 12.16 -8.42
N TYR A 278 14.55 10.95 -8.56
CA TYR A 278 15.30 9.71 -8.49
C TYR A 278 15.37 9.05 -9.86
N LYS A 279 16.55 8.62 -10.27
CA LYS A 279 16.76 7.88 -11.52
C LYS A 279 17.25 6.46 -11.22
N TRP A 280 16.86 5.52 -12.07
CA TRP A 280 17.39 4.15 -12.07
C TRP A 280 17.21 3.40 -10.74
N LEU A 281 16.10 3.64 -10.05
CA LEU A 281 15.81 2.93 -8.81
C LEU A 281 15.35 1.49 -9.08
N SER A 282 15.79 0.57 -8.23
CA SER A 282 15.23 -0.78 -8.10
C SER A 282 13.81 -0.72 -7.53
N VAL A 283 13.11 -1.85 -7.50
CA VAL A 283 11.81 -2.01 -6.86
C VAL A 283 11.90 -1.69 -5.37
N ASP A 284 12.89 -2.23 -4.68
CA ASP A 284 13.09 -2.01 -3.24
C ASP A 284 13.45 -0.56 -2.93
N ASP A 285 14.30 0.06 -3.75
CA ASP A 285 14.68 1.47 -3.59
C ASP A 285 13.50 2.40 -3.89
N THR A 286 12.69 2.08 -4.89
CA THR A 286 11.47 2.83 -5.23
C THR A 286 10.49 2.83 -4.06
N LEU A 287 10.23 1.67 -3.46
CA LEU A 287 9.38 1.55 -2.28
C LEU A 287 9.96 2.29 -1.08
N SER A 288 11.29 2.21 -0.90
CA SER A 288 11.98 2.90 0.18
C SER A 288 11.93 4.42 0.03
N ALA A 289 12.11 4.95 -1.18
CA ALA A 289 11.98 6.36 -1.50
C ALA A 289 10.56 6.86 -1.22
N LEU A 290 9.53 6.18 -1.75
CA LEU A 290 8.12 6.54 -1.52
C LEU A 290 7.77 6.53 -0.02
N ARG A 291 8.18 5.49 0.71
CA ARG A 291 7.98 5.41 2.17
C ARG A 291 8.74 6.50 2.92
N GLY A 292 9.93 6.86 2.46
CA GLY A 292 10.74 7.95 3.02
C GLY A 292 10.01 9.28 2.94
N ILE A 293 9.39 9.59 1.79
CA ILE A 293 8.59 10.80 1.60
C ILE A 293 7.43 10.86 2.58
N VAL A 294 6.66 9.77 2.71
CA VAL A 294 5.50 9.68 3.59
C VAL A 294 5.87 9.83 5.07
N ARG A 295 7.07 9.39 5.48
CA ARG A 295 7.53 9.47 6.89
C ARG A 295 7.93 10.88 7.31
N GLN A 296 8.47 11.67 6.40
CA GLN A 296 9.02 13.00 6.68
C GLN A 296 7.90 14.05 6.70
N ARG A 297 7.63 14.63 7.88
CA ARG A 297 6.51 15.59 8.04
C ARG A 297 6.69 16.86 7.22
N GLU A 298 7.92 17.30 6.99
CA GLU A 298 8.25 18.46 6.17
C GLU A 298 7.69 18.37 4.75
N ASN A 299 7.63 17.15 4.17
CA ASN A 299 7.17 16.91 2.81
C ASN A 299 5.66 17.14 2.62
N HIS A 300 4.92 17.29 3.72
CA HIS A 300 3.46 17.42 3.70
C HIS A 300 2.97 18.83 4.08
N ARG A 301 3.89 19.81 4.18
CA ARG A 301 3.56 21.18 4.57
C ARG A 301 2.84 21.99 3.48
N GLY A 302 3.07 21.68 2.21
CA GLY A 302 2.44 22.37 1.08
C GLY A 302 0.95 22.04 0.92
N ASP A 303 0.34 22.62 -0.11
CA ASP A 303 -1.09 22.47 -0.42
C ASP A 303 -1.45 21.15 -1.09
N GLY A 304 -0.48 20.44 -1.69
CA GLY A 304 -0.71 19.09 -2.19
C GLY A 304 0.57 18.32 -2.46
N PHE A 305 0.41 17.21 -3.17
CA PHE A 305 1.46 16.24 -3.42
C PHE A 305 1.39 15.75 -4.86
N VAL A 306 2.56 15.57 -5.48
CA VAL A 306 2.68 15.03 -6.84
C VAL A 306 3.65 13.84 -6.83
N CYS A 307 3.27 12.75 -7.50
CA CYS A 307 4.12 11.61 -7.74
C CYS A 307 4.11 11.26 -9.24
N CYS A 308 5.28 11.35 -9.85
CA CYS A 308 5.51 10.95 -11.23
C CYS A 308 6.34 9.66 -11.25
N ILE A 309 5.91 8.66 -12.03
CA ILE A 309 6.62 7.39 -12.15
C ILE A 309 6.79 7.06 -13.64
N ILE A 310 8.02 6.81 -14.04
CA ILE A 310 8.39 6.39 -15.39
C ILE A 310 9.09 5.04 -15.26
N SER A 311 8.46 3.97 -15.74
CA SER A 311 8.96 2.62 -15.47
C SER A 311 8.57 1.60 -16.54
N ARG A 312 9.35 0.53 -16.66
CA ARG A 312 8.92 -0.68 -17.36
C ARG A 312 7.97 -1.47 -16.47
N GLY A 313 7.04 -2.23 -17.04
CA GLY A 313 6.12 -3.01 -16.22
C GLY A 313 5.11 -3.86 -16.98
N THR A 314 4.47 -4.76 -16.25
CA THR A 314 3.37 -5.61 -16.73
C THR A 314 2.02 -4.91 -16.52
N ALA A 315 0.89 -5.60 -16.72
CA ALA A 315 -0.45 -5.02 -16.65
C ALA A 315 -0.79 -4.30 -15.32
N HIS A 316 -0.23 -4.73 -14.20
CA HIS A 316 -0.50 -4.12 -12.88
C HIS A 316 0.74 -3.82 -12.04
N ASN A 317 1.92 -4.25 -12.49
CA ASN A 317 3.17 -4.12 -11.74
C ASN A 317 4.17 -3.20 -12.44
N LEU A 318 4.88 -2.40 -11.65
CA LEU A 318 6.04 -1.63 -12.09
C LEU A 318 7.30 -2.42 -11.77
N LEU A 319 8.10 -2.75 -12.79
CA LEU A 319 9.32 -3.53 -12.63
C LEU A 319 10.53 -2.66 -12.27
N CYS A 320 10.43 -1.34 -12.44
CA CYS A 320 11.55 -0.42 -12.18
C CYS A 320 12.78 -0.83 -13.00
N THR A 321 13.97 -0.90 -12.39
CA THR A 321 15.17 -1.47 -13.06
C THR A 321 15.24 -3.00 -13.00
N ASP A 322 14.33 -3.65 -12.29
CA ASP A 322 14.42 -5.07 -11.94
C ASP A 322 13.53 -5.93 -12.84
N SER A 323 14.07 -6.30 -14.00
CA SER A 323 13.38 -7.08 -15.04
C SER A 323 12.92 -8.49 -14.61
N TYR A 324 13.43 -9.02 -13.49
CA TYR A 324 13.11 -10.36 -12.98
C TYR A 324 12.34 -10.34 -11.65
N SER A 325 11.98 -9.17 -11.14
CA SER A 325 11.23 -9.04 -9.88
C SER A 325 9.72 -9.20 -10.09
N ALA A 326 8.98 -9.46 -9.02
CA ALA A 326 7.50 -9.41 -9.06
C ALA A 326 6.96 -7.99 -9.35
N GLY A 327 7.81 -6.96 -9.28
CA GLY A 327 7.45 -5.56 -9.44
C GLY A 327 6.63 -5.00 -8.26
N ILE A 328 6.24 -3.73 -8.39
CA ILE A 328 5.42 -3.01 -7.42
C ILE A 328 4.00 -2.94 -7.97
N TYR A 329 3.03 -3.49 -7.24
CA TYR A 329 1.62 -3.35 -7.58
C TYR A 329 1.18 -1.88 -7.48
N LEU A 330 0.51 -1.37 -8.51
CA LEU A 330 0.11 0.04 -8.59
C LEU A 330 -0.76 0.50 -7.41
N ASP A 331 -1.70 -0.34 -6.94
CA ASP A 331 -2.51 0.02 -5.77
C ASP A 331 -1.69 0.11 -4.49
N SER A 332 -0.57 -0.61 -4.38
CA SER A 332 0.30 -0.48 -3.21
C SER A 332 0.90 0.92 -3.12
N ILE A 333 1.22 1.55 -4.25
CA ILE A 333 1.67 2.95 -4.29
C ILE A 333 0.54 3.88 -3.89
N ARG A 334 -0.66 3.69 -4.45
CA ARG A 334 -1.86 4.49 -4.12
C ARG A 334 -2.16 4.45 -2.61
N ARG A 335 -2.08 3.26 -2.00
CA ARG A 335 -2.34 3.04 -0.56
C ARG A 335 -1.41 3.81 0.37
N LEU A 336 -0.16 4.08 -0.04
CA LEU A 336 0.81 4.84 0.78
C LEU A 336 0.37 6.28 1.07
N PHE A 337 -0.52 6.85 0.26
CA PHE A 337 -0.96 8.24 0.35
C PHE A 337 -2.44 8.38 0.71
N THR A 338 -3.08 7.30 1.19
CA THR A 338 -4.44 7.32 1.73
C THR A 338 -4.53 8.14 3.01
N ALA A 339 -5.75 8.53 3.38
CA ALA A 339 -5.99 9.27 4.63
C ALA A 339 -5.43 8.55 5.87
N ASP A 340 -5.50 7.22 5.90
CA ASP A 340 -5.02 6.41 7.03
C ASP A 340 -3.49 6.29 7.03
N ALA A 341 -2.88 6.10 5.86
CA ALA A 341 -1.43 5.94 5.75
C ALA A 341 -0.68 7.28 5.87
N CYS A 342 -1.27 8.37 5.37
CA CYS A 342 -0.71 9.71 5.45
C CYS A 342 -1.77 10.76 5.85
N PRO A 343 -2.12 10.86 7.15
CA PRO A 343 -3.12 11.81 7.65
C PRO A 343 -2.80 13.28 7.33
N MET A 344 -1.53 13.60 7.09
CA MET A 344 -1.05 14.94 6.77
C MET A 344 -1.50 15.44 5.37
N LEU A 345 -1.95 14.52 4.50
CA LEU A 345 -2.45 14.82 3.15
C LEU A 345 -3.98 14.76 3.05
N VAL A 346 -4.69 14.61 4.17
CA VAL A 346 -6.16 14.63 4.19
C VAL A 346 -6.65 16.01 3.74
N GLY A 347 -7.59 16.02 2.78
CA GLY A 347 -8.14 17.26 2.22
C GLY A 347 -7.27 17.95 1.17
N LYS A 348 -6.05 17.45 0.94
CA LYS A 348 -5.10 17.99 -0.04
C LYS A 348 -5.10 17.15 -1.32
N PRO A 349 -5.03 17.77 -2.52
CA PRO A 349 -4.94 17.04 -3.78
C PRO A 349 -3.63 16.24 -3.86
N LYS A 350 -3.77 14.97 -4.25
CA LYS A 350 -2.68 14.01 -4.46
C LYS A 350 -2.70 13.57 -5.92
N LEU A 351 -1.71 13.99 -6.69
CA LEU A 351 -1.68 13.81 -8.14
C LEU A 351 -0.65 12.74 -8.51
N PHE A 352 -1.07 11.76 -9.29
CA PHE A 352 -0.24 10.66 -9.77
C PHE A 352 -0.21 10.68 -11.30
N PHE A 353 0.99 10.78 -11.87
CA PHE A 353 1.21 10.73 -13.31
C PHE A 353 2.18 9.60 -13.63
N ILE A 354 1.67 8.54 -14.25
CA ILE A 354 2.42 7.30 -14.45
C ILE A 354 2.59 7.06 -15.95
N GLN A 355 3.83 6.91 -16.41
CA GLN A 355 4.19 6.41 -17.73
C GLN A 355 4.78 5.02 -17.58
N ARG A 356 4.06 4.00 -18.08
CA ARG A 356 4.52 2.63 -18.09
C ARG A 356 4.88 2.16 -19.50
N TYR A 357 6.06 1.56 -19.65
CA TYR A 357 6.42 0.83 -20.86
C TYR A 357 6.09 -0.65 -20.64
N LYS A 358 5.07 -1.12 -21.36
CA LYS A 358 4.50 -2.46 -21.24
C LYS A 358 5.54 -3.46 -21.73
N THR A 359 6.04 -4.25 -20.78
CA THR A 359 6.86 -5.41 -21.09
C THR A 359 5.94 -6.57 -21.48
N PRO A 360 6.30 -7.39 -22.48
CA PRO A 360 5.62 -8.66 -22.70
C PRO A 360 5.73 -9.48 -21.41
N GLU A 361 4.60 -9.94 -20.88
CA GLU A 361 4.64 -10.93 -19.81
C GLU A 361 5.33 -12.18 -20.38
N PHE A 362 6.50 -12.53 -19.85
CA PHE A 362 7.08 -13.84 -20.09
C PHE A 362 6.14 -14.87 -19.46
N GLN A 363 5.18 -15.35 -20.25
CA GLN A 363 4.19 -16.34 -19.85
C GLN A 363 4.92 -17.66 -19.62
N PHE A 364 5.13 -18.04 -18.36
CA PHE A 364 5.01 -19.45 -18.02
C PHE A 364 3.54 -19.81 -18.28
N HIS A 365 3.28 -20.51 -19.39
CA HIS A 365 1.94 -20.93 -19.77
C HIS A 365 1.31 -21.81 -18.68
N ALA A 366 0.47 -21.22 -17.85
CA ALA A 366 -0.70 -21.88 -17.29
C ALA A 366 -1.92 -21.03 -17.66
N ARG A 367 -2.69 -21.52 -18.62
CA ARG A 367 -3.97 -20.95 -19.06
C ARG A 367 -4.89 -20.77 -17.86
N MET A 368 -5.31 -19.54 -17.57
CA MET A 368 -6.65 -19.24 -17.09
C MET A 368 -7.03 -17.85 -17.61
N HIS A 369 -7.82 -17.83 -18.69
CA HIS A 369 -8.59 -16.65 -19.05
C HIS A 369 -9.74 -16.54 -18.05
N HIS A 370 -9.64 -15.63 -17.11
CA HIS A 370 -10.83 -15.04 -16.49
C HIS A 370 -10.96 -13.63 -17.07
N ARG A 371 -12.01 -13.45 -17.87
CA ARG A 371 -12.55 -12.13 -18.16
C ARG A 371 -13.26 -11.71 -16.87
N ASP A 372 -12.75 -10.70 -16.20
CA ASP A 372 -13.53 -9.99 -15.20
C ASP A 372 -14.45 -9.04 -15.96
N GLU A 373 -15.74 -9.40 -15.99
CA GLU A 373 -16.83 -8.48 -16.27
C GLU A 373 -16.97 -7.53 -15.07
N ASP A 374 -17.21 -6.26 -15.38
CA ASP A 374 -17.46 -5.18 -14.43
C ASP A 374 -18.59 -5.56 -13.45
N LEU A 375 -18.25 -5.72 -12.17
CA LEU A 375 -19.23 -5.84 -11.09
C LEU A 375 -19.21 -4.56 -10.24
N GLU A 376 -20.07 -3.61 -10.64
CA GLU A 376 -20.57 -2.57 -9.74
C GLU A 376 -21.38 -3.25 -8.63
N THR A 377 -21.04 -2.98 -7.37
CA THR A 377 -21.82 -3.44 -6.21
C THR A 377 -22.69 -2.31 -5.69
N ASP A 378 -23.96 -2.62 -5.50
CA ASP A 378 -25.01 -1.75 -4.97
C ASP A 378 -24.82 -1.49 -3.47
N GLY A 379 -24.97 -0.22 -3.09
CA GLY A 379 -24.74 0.27 -1.74
C GLY A 379 -25.78 -0.22 -0.74
N CYS A 380 -25.31 -0.64 0.43
CA CYS A 380 -26.16 -0.86 1.60
C CYS A 380 -26.20 0.42 2.46
N ASP A 381 -27.40 1.00 2.57
CA ASP A 381 -27.73 2.16 3.39
C ASP A 381 -27.76 1.78 4.88
N GLY A 382 -27.21 2.64 5.75
CA GLY A 382 -27.08 2.31 7.18
C GLY A 382 -26.30 3.31 8.03
N LEU A 383 -26.78 4.56 8.09
CA LEU A 383 -26.65 5.50 9.23
C LEU A 383 -25.25 5.69 9.89
N SER A 384 -24.56 6.78 9.53
CA SER A 384 -24.10 7.79 10.50
C SER A 384 -23.60 9.05 9.79
N ARG A 385 -24.26 10.18 10.03
CA ARG A 385 -23.84 11.52 9.59
C ARG A 385 -22.63 11.97 10.42
N TYR A 386 -21.43 11.72 9.92
CA TYR A 386 -20.23 12.53 10.17
C TYR A 386 -19.52 12.72 8.83
N ASN A 387 -18.93 13.90 8.61
CA ASN A 387 -18.20 14.28 7.40
C ASN A 387 -16.92 13.44 7.23
N CYS A 388 -17.06 12.14 7.00
CA CYS A 388 -15.96 11.23 6.72
C CYS A 388 -15.62 11.36 5.25
N ILE A 389 -14.43 11.87 4.99
CA ILE A 389 -13.84 11.87 3.66
C ILE A 389 -13.50 10.39 3.35
N PRO A 390 -13.95 9.81 2.23
CA PRO A 390 -13.55 8.46 1.85
C PRO A 390 -12.02 8.32 1.89
N THR A 391 -11.49 7.17 2.29
CA THR A 391 -10.06 6.90 2.50
C THR A 391 -9.19 7.25 1.27
N ASP A 392 -9.78 7.20 0.08
CA ASP A 392 -9.16 7.51 -1.22
C ASP A 392 -9.52 8.90 -1.79
N ALA A 393 -10.03 9.84 -1.00
CA ALA A 393 -10.46 11.13 -1.54
C ALA A 393 -9.30 12.08 -1.90
N ASP A 394 -9.62 13.05 -2.76
CA ASP A 394 -8.69 14.08 -3.23
C ASP A 394 -7.50 13.49 -4.01
N VAL A 395 -7.72 12.39 -4.74
CA VAL A 395 -6.72 11.74 -5.59
C VAL A 395 -7.03 12.01 -7.06
N PHE A 396 -5.99 12.28 -7.85
CA PHE A 396 -6.04 12.31 -9.31
C PHE A 396 -5.02 11.32 -9.83
N TRP A 397 -5.44 10.36 -10.64
CA TRP A 397 -4.64 9.24 -11.10
C TRP A 397 -4.68 9.16 -12.62
N SER A 398 -3.59 9.57 -13.26
CA SER A 398 -3.40 9.51 -14.70
C SER A 398 -2.33 8.48 -15.04
N HIS A 399 -2.77 7.32 -15.54
CA HIS A 399 -1.90 6.23 -15.90
C HIS A 399 -1.89 6.04 -17.41
N CYS A 400 -0.73 6.24 -18.02
CA CYS A 400 -0.50 6.03 -19.42
C CYS A 400 0.45 4.84 -19.65
N TRP A 401 0.17 4.01 -20.66
CA TRP A 401 1.09 2.96 -21.08
C TRP A 401 1.24 2.86 -22.59
N THR A 402 2.42 2.45 -23.01
CA THR A 402 2.77 2.13 -24.39
C THR A 402 3.71 0.92 -24.41
N ASP A 403 3.97 0.34 -25.57
CA ASP A 403 4.86 -0.81 -25.71
C ASP A 403 6.34 -0.46 -25.46
N GLU A 404 7.11 -1.39 -24.89
CA GLU A 404 8.52 -1.16 -24.56
C GLU A 404 9.43 -0.96 -25.78
N HIS A 405 9.06 -1.46 -26.96
CA HIS A 405 9.87 -1.30 -28.17
C HIS A 405 10.11 0.19 -28.51
N GLN A 406 9.26 1.09 -28.01
CA GLN A 406 9.47 2.53 -28.18
C GLN A 406 10.78 3.01 -27.55
N LEU A 407 11.26 2.32 -26.51
CA LEU A 407 12.52 2.64 -25.84
C LEU A 407 13.76 2.22 -26.65
N GLU A 408 13.63 1.26 -27.56
CA GLU A 408 14.74 0.73 -28.37
C GLU A 408 15.24 1.73 -29.42
N GLN A 409 14.43 2.74 -29.74
CA GLN A 409 14.73 3.71 -30.80
C GLN A 409 15.86 4.70 -30.43
N GLY A 410 16.37 4.65 -29.20
CA GLY A 410 17.41 5.56 -28.69
C GLY A 410 16.88 6.99 -28.52
N HIS A 411 17.09 7.60 -27.34
CA HIS A 411 16.57 8.95 -27.02
C HIS A 411 15.03 9.07 -27.10
N HIS A 412 14.30 8.00 -26.82
CA HIS A 412 12.85 8.03 -26.77
C HIS A 412 12.33 9.08 -25.78
N ARG A 413 11.28 9.81 -26.18
CA ARG A 413 10.55 10.78 -25.36
C ARG A 413 9.08 10.41 -25.34
N SER A 414 8.52 10.23 -24.14
CA SER A 414 7.11 9.91 -24.02
C SER A 414 6.24 11.04 -24.58
N VAL A 415 5.39 10.71 -25.56
CA VAL A 415 4.41 11.65 -26.11
C VAL A 415 3.44 12.11 -25.02
N TYR A 416 3.07 11.20 -24.12
CA TYR A 416 2.20 11.49 -22.99
C TYR A 416 2.84 12.50 -22.02
N LEU A 417 4.08 12.25 -21.58
CA LEU A 417 4.75 13.15 -20.63
C LEU A 417 5.05 14.51 -21.28
N LYS A 418 5.43 14.52 -22.56
CA LYS A 418 5.65 15.77 -23.28
C LYS A 418 4.35 16.58 -23.39
N SER A 419 3.26 15.94 -23.78
CA SER A 419 1.95 16.57 -23.89
C SER A 419 1.45 17.07 -22.54
N LEU A 420 1.64 16.30 -21.47
CA LEU A 420 1.32 16.70 -20.10
C LEU A 420 2.12 17.93 -19.68
N THR A 421 3.43 17.94 -19.90
CA THR A 421 4.30 19.10 -19.63
C THR A 421 3.83 20.35 -20.36
N ASP A 422 3.51 20.25 -21.65
CA ASP A 422 3.07 21.40 -22.43
C ASP A 422 1.70 21.92 -21.97
N ALA A 423 0.76 21.00 -21.71
CA ALA A 423 -0.58 21.33 -21.24
C ALA A 423 -0.55 21.94 -19.83
N LEU A 424 0.31 21.46 -18.92
CA LEU A 424 0.48 22.04 -17.59
C LEU A 424 1.01 23.48 -17.64
N HIS A 425 2.05 23.76 -18.43
CA HIS A 425 2.57 25.12 -18.58
C HIS A 425 1.54 26.08 -19.18
N LYS A 426 0.78 25.62 -20.18
CA LYS A 426 -0.31 26.40 -20.78
C LYS A 426 -1.45 26.61 -19.78
N GLY A 427 -1.77 25.58 -19.01
CA GLY A 427 -2.77 25.56 -17.94
C GLY A 427 -2.46 26.57 -16.84
N GLN A 428 -1.22 26.61 -16.34
CA GLN A 428 -0.76 27.58 -15.34
C GLN A 428 -0.95 29.02 -15.82
N ARG A 429 -0.61 29.33 -17.08
CA ARG A 429 -0.77 30.69 -17.65
C ARG A 429 -2.23 31.10 -17.80
N ARG A 430 -3.10 30.14 -18.12
CA ARG A 430 -4.53 30.36 -18.40
C ARG A 430 -5.43 30.12 -17.19
N LYS A 431 -4.87 29.63 -16.08
CA LYS A 431 -5.60 29.16 -14.89
C LYS A 431 -6.64 28.08 -15.22
N THR A 432 -6.29 27.19 -16.14
CA THR A 432 -7.16 26.09 -16.57
C THR A 432 -7.23 25.01 -15.48
N SER A 433 -8.41 24.38 -15.33
CA SER A 433 -8.58 23.24 -14.42
C SER A 433 -7.71 22.05 -14.84
N LEU A 434 -7.26 21.24 -13.87
CA LEU A 434 -6.47 20.03 -14.14
C LEU A 434 -7.22 19.03 -15.04
N LEU A 435 -8.55 18.93 -14.92
CA LEU A 435 -9.35 18.03 -15.75
C LEU A 435 -9.35 18.47 -17.22
N ASP A 436 -9.44 19.77 -17.48
CA ASP A 436 -9.37 20.33 -18.84
C ASP A 436 -7.96 20.21 -19.42
N ILE A 437 -6.92 20.44 -18.60
CA ILE A 437 -5.51 20.19 -18.97
C ILE A 437 -5.37 18.75 -19.45
N HIS A 438 -5.93 17.79 -18.71
CA HIS A 438 -5.84 16.37 -19.08
C HIS A 438 -6.69 16.03 -20.30
N THR A 439 -7.82 16.70 -20.50
CA THR A 439 -8.62 16.59 -21.72
C THR A 439 -7.82 17.02 -22.96
N GLU A 440 -6.98 18.06 -22.86
CA GLU A 440 -6.04 18.44 -23.92
C GLU A 440 -5.00 17.34 -24.20
N VAL A 441 -4.45 16.72 -23.14
CA VAL A 441 -3.52 15.58 -23.27
C VAL A 441 -4.17 14.41 -23.99
N ASN A 442 -5.40 14.05 -23.64
CA ASN A 442 -6.16 12.99 -24.31
C ASN A 442 -6.34 13.29 -25.81
N GLY A 443 -6.62 14.54 -26.17
CA GLY A 443 -6.73 14.97 -27.56
C GLY A 443 -5.42 14.81 -28.36
N VAL A 444 -4.28 15.19 -27.77
CA VAL A 444 -2.96 15.02 -28.40
C VAL A 444 -2.64 13.54 -28.61
N ILE A 445 -2.94 12.70 -27.62
CA ILE A 445 -2.66 11.26 -27.67
C ILE A 445 -3.56 10.54 -28.66
N PHE A 446 -4.84 10.93 -28.74
CA PHE A 446 -5.75 10.43 -29.77
C PHE A 446 -5.21 10.71 -31.19
N GLU A 447 -4.77 11.95 -31.45
CA GLU A 447 -4.20 12.32 -32.74
C GLU A 447 -2.86 11.62 -33.03
N HIS A 448 -2.03 11.39 -32.01
CA HIS A 448 -0.80 10.62 -32.14
C HIS A 448 -1.08 9.17 -32.54
N ASN A 449 -1.99 8.49 -31.84
CA ASN A 449 -2.36 7.10 -32.11
C ASN A 449 -2.94 6.93 -33.51
N LYS A 450 -3.76 7.89 -33.96
CA LYS A 450 -4.33 7.90 -35.31
C LYS A 450 -3.25 7.96 -36.40
N LYS A 451 -2.15 8.71 -36.15
CA LYS A 451 -1.03 8.86 -37.09
C LYS A 451 0.00 7.72 -36.99
N ASN A 452 0.12 7.09 -35.83
CA ASN A 452 1.17 6.13 -35.51
C ASN A 452 0.59 4.82 -34.95
N PRO A 453 -0.12 4.02 -35.76
CA PRO A 453 -0.83 2.84 -35.27
C PRO A 453 0.07 1.76 -34.64
N GLY A 454 1.38 1.76 -34.95
CA GLY A 454 2.37 0.86 -34.33
C GLY A 454 2.96 1.37 -33.01
N ALA A 455 2.65 2.61 -32.61
CA ALA A 455 3.25 3.28 -31.46
C ALA A 455 2.17 3.92 -30.56
N ASN A 456 1.08 3.18 -30.34
CA ASN A 456 -0.10 3.67 -29.62
C ASN A 456 0.14 3.82 -28.11
N TYR A 457 -0.39 4.91 -27.56
CA TYR A 457 -0.46 5.17 -26.13
C TYR A 457 -1.90 4.94 -25.65
N HIS A 458 -2.05 4.34 -24.48
CA HIS A 458 -3.34 4.19 -23.81
C HIS A 458 -3.32 5.00 -22.52
N ILE A 459 -4.44 5.63 -22.17
CA ILE A 459 -4.57 6.42 -20.93
C ILE A 459 -5.79 5.93 -20.16
N ASP A 460 -5.58 5.66 -18.86
CA ASP A 460 -6.61 5.43 -17.86
C ASP A 460 -6.57 6.60 -16.86
N LEU A 461 -7.66 7.36 -16.81
CA LEU A 461 -7.83 8.50 -15.91
C LEU A 461 -8.89 8.18 -14.85
N LYS A 462 -8.52 8.26 -13.58
CA LYS A 462 -9.41 8.09 -12.43
C LYS A 462 -9.20 9.24 -11.45
N HIS A 463 -10.26 9.79 -10.86
CA HIS A 463 -10.09 10.80 -9.82
C HIS A 463 -11.22 10.80 -8.79
N THR A 464 -10.88 11.24 -7.59
CA THR A 464 -11.76 11.49 -6.45
C THR A 464 -11.59 12.93 -5.94
N LEU A 465 -11.05 13.82 -6.78
CA LEU A 465 -11.01 15.26 -6.54
C LEU A 465 -12.43 15.78 -6.28
N ARG A 466 -12.58 16.54 -5.19
CA ARG A 466 -13.88 17.08 -4.74
C ARG A 466 -14.05 18.56 -5.05
N LYS A 467 -12.99 19.19 -5.53
CA LYS A 467 -12.89 20.62 -5.80
C LYS A 467 -12.11 20.82 -7.09
N GLU A 468 -12.32 21.96 -7.73
CA GLU A 468 -11.55 22.35 -8.90
C GLU A 468 -10.09 22.63 -8.50
N LEU A 469 -9.15 22.11 -9.27
CA LEU A 469 -7.72 22.31 -9.05
C LEU A 469 -7.11 23.04 -10.25
N CYS A 470 -6.51 24.20 -9.99
CA CYS A 470 -5.73 24.97 -10.96
C CYS A 470 -4.33 25.22 -10.37
N PHE A 471 -3.31 25.28 -11.24
CA PHE A 471 -1.91 25.52 -10.86
C PHE A 471 -1.55 27.01 -10.90
#